data_AF-C0NZ92-F1
#
_entry.id   AF-C0NZ92-F1
#
_cell.length_a   1.000
_cell.length_b   1.000
_cell.length_c   1.000
_cell.angle_alpha   90.00
_cell.angle_beta   90.00
_cell.angle_gamma   90.00
#
_symmetry.space_group_name_H-M   'P 1'
#
loop_
_entity.id
_entity.type
_entity.pdbx_description
1 polymer ?
#
loop_
_entity_poly.entity_id
_entity_poly.type
_entity_poly.pdbx_seq_one_letter_code
_entity_poly.pdbx_strand_id
1 'polypeptide(L)'
;MTPNPTALSLYRRSLKLALDWAVHRHLWRGQAVYIRSLFDANRHVREPRQQKVLFRETEKLLIEWKHPDPYRAPTAPGGSKYERNSELPILPLGKAQHEIMEEEEQRIRETSRLNQEKAQRQKADEQEVIRLEKE
;
A
#
# COMPACT_ATOMS: atom_id res chain seq x y z
N MET A 1 -22.51 13.20 -0.67
CA MET A 1 -23.09 11.90 -1.08
C MET A 1 -21.96 10.93 -1.31
N THR A 2 -21.91 9.82 -0.57
CA THR A 2 -20.94 8.75 -0.81
C THR A 2 -21.30 8.03 -2.12
N PRO A 3 -20.36 7.87 -3.07
CA PRO A 3 -20.63 7.10 -4.27
C PRO A 3 -20.87 5.63 -3.90
N ASN A 4 -21.78 4.97 -4.60
CA ASN A 4 -22.08 3.56 -4.32
C ASN A 4 -20.82 2.69 -4.57
N PRO A 5 -20.30 1.98 -3.55
CA PRO A 5 -19.07 1.19 -3.69
C PRO A 5 -19.21 0.06 -4.72
N THR A 6 -20.40 -0.52 -4.89
CA THR A 6 -20.63 -1.60 -5.89
C THR A 6 -20.55 -1.06 -7.31
N ALA A 7 -21.17 0.10 -7.57
CA ALA A 7 -21.10 0.77 -8.87
C ALA A 7 -19.65 1.16 -9.22
N LEU A 8 -18.89 1.68 -8.25
CA LEU A 8 -17.48 2.00 -8.44
C LEU A 8 -16.62 0.76 -8.75
N SER A 9 -16.87 -0.35 -8.05
CA SER A 9 -16.19 -1.62 -8.31
C SER A 9 -16.48 -2.12 -9.73
N LEU A 10 -17.75 -2.11 -10.15
CA LEU A 10 -18.17 -2.49 -11.50
C LEU A 10 -17.55 -1.60 -12.58
N TYR A 11 -17.52 -0.28 -12.36
CA TYR A 11 -16.90 0.67 -13.28
C TYR A 11 -15.38 0.44 -13.43
N ARG A 12 -14.67 0.19 -12.33
CA ARG A 12 -13.23 -0.15 -12.40
C ARG A 12 -12.98 -1.47 -13.12
N ARG A 13 -13.83 -2.48 -12.86
CA ARG A 13 -13.76 -3.78 -13.54
C ARG A 13 -14.04 -3.66 -15.04
N SER A 14 -15.03 -2.87 -15.45
CA SER A 14 -15.35 -2.67 -16.87
C SER A 14 -14.23 -1.95 -17.61
N LEU A 15 -13.63 -0.92 -17.01
CA LEU A 15 -12.47 -0.24 -17.60
C LEU A 15 -11.25 -1.16 -17.73
N LYS A 16 -11.01 -2.02 -16.73
CA LYS A 16 -9.93 -3.01 -16.77
C LYS A 16 -10.16 -4.03 -17.87
N LEU A 17 -11.36 -4.63 -17.94
CA LEU A 17 -11.71 -5.60 -18.98
C LEU A 17 -11.59 -4.99 -20.39
N ALA A 18 -12.05 -3.75 -20.57
CA ALA A 18 -11.90 -3.05 -21.84
C ALA A 18 -10.42 -2.78 -22.19
N LEU A 19 -9.56 -2.59 -21.18
CA LEU A 19 -8.12 -2.45 -21.38
C LEU A 19 -7.48 -3.78 -21.78
N ASP A 20 -7.93 -4.89 -21.20
CA ASP A 20 -7.41 -6.23 -21.50
C ASP A 20 -7.59 -6.61 -22.98
N TRP A 21 -8.66 -6.15 -23.62
CA TRP A 21 -8.90 -6.33 -25.06
C TRP A 21 -8.19 -5.30 -25.96
N ALA A 22 -7.77 -4.16 -25.42
CA ALA A 22 -7.28 -3.06 -26.24
C ALA A 22 -5.79 -3.22 -26.58
N VAL A 23 -5.48 -3.33 -27.88
CA VAL A 23 -4.10 -3.41 -28.38
C VAL A 23 -3.31 -2.12 -28.08
N HIS A 24 -3.93 -0.96 -28.29
CA HIS A 24 -3.29 0.33 -28.12
C HIS A 24 -4.06 1.25 -27.17
N ARG A 25 -3.32 2.04 -26.40
CA ARG A 25 -3.89 2.92 -25.37
C ARG A 25 -4.77 4.04 -25.93
N HIS A 26 -4.53 4.51 -27.15
CA HIS A 26 -5.35 5.56 -27.76
C HIS A 26 -6.73 5.05 -28.15
N LEU A 27 -6.84 3.82 -28.68
CA LEU A 27 -8.13 3.17 -28.99
C LEU A 27 -8.93 2.90 -27.72
N TRP A 28 -8.26 2.43 -26.67
CA TRP A 28 -8.88 2.20 -25.37
C TRP A 28 -9.56 3.45 -24.80
N ARG A 29 -8.99 4.65 -25.01
CA ARG A 29 -9.56 5.90 -24.48
C ARG A 29 -10.96 6.17 -25.02
N GLY A 30 -11.20 5.90 -26.31
CA GLY A 30 -12.53 6.04 -26.91
C GLY A 30 -13.55 5.10 -26.23
N GLN A 31 -13.16 3.84 -26.05
CA GLN A 31 -13.99 2.86 -25.34
C GLN A 31 -14.23 3.23 -23.88
N ALA A 32 -13.22 3.75 -23.18
CA ALA A 32 -13.34 4.20 -21.80
C ALA A 32 -14.34 5.36 -21.64
N VAL A 33 -14.34 6.32 -22.58
CA VAL A 33 -15.33 7.42 -22.60
C VAL A 33 -16.74 6.89 -22.84
N TYR A 34 -16.90 5.95 -23.77
CA TYR A 34 -18.18 5.29 -24.01
C TYR A 34 -18.68 4.56 -22.76
N ILE A 35 -17.87 3.72 -22.13
CA ILE A 35 -18.21 3.03 -20.88
C ILE A 35 -18.62 4.03 -19.81
N ARG A 36 -17.89 5.15 -19.66
CA ARG A 36 -18.26 6.20 -18.72
C ARG A 36 -19.66 6.76 -18.99
N SER A 37 -19.99 7.06 -20.24
CA SER A 37 -21.33 7.58 -20.58
C SER A 37 -22.47 6.62 -20.19
N LEU A 38 -22.25 5.30 -20.28
CA LEU A 38 -23.23 4.30 -19.85
C LEU A 38 -23.50 4.37 -18.34
N PHE A 39 -22.46 4.58 -17.53
CA PHE A 39 -22.60 4.75 -16.10
C PHE A 39 -23.19 6.12 -15.74
N ASP A 40 -22.77 7.19 -16.42
CA ASP A 40 -23.29 8.54 -16.20
C ASP A 40 -24.79 8.62 -16.52
N ALA A 41 -25.28 7.93 -17.57
CA ALA A 41 -26.70 7.83 -17.89
C ALA A 41 -27.53 7.16 -16.77
N ASN A 42 -26.96 6.20 -16.05
CA ASN A 42 -27.62 5.46 -14.96
C ASN A 42 -27.36 6.05 -13.57
N ARG A 43 -26.69 7.21 -13.47
CA ARG A 43 -26.27 7.81 -12.20
C ARG A 43 -27.44 8.17 -11.27
N HIS A 44 -28.60 8.49 -11.83
CA HIS A 44 -29.76 8.98 -11.09
C HIS A 44 -30.71 7.87 -10.62
N VAL A 45 -30.43 6.59 -10.93
CA VAL A 45 -31.24 5.46 -10.47
C VAL A 45 -31.04 5.28 -8.97
N ARG A 46 -32.05 5.66 -8.17
CA ARG A 46 -32.01 5.59 -6.70
C ARG A 46 -32.69 4.36 -6.11
N GLU A 47 -33.63 3.76 -6.85
CA GLU A 47 -34.38 2.61 -6.36
C GLU A 47 -33.47 1.37 -6.21
N PRO A 48 -33.36 0.77 -5.01
CA PRO A 48 -32.48 -0.39 -4.79
C PRO A 48 -32.78 -1.60 -5.67
N ARG A 49 -34.06 -1.82 -6.02
CA ARG A 49 -34.46 -2.94 -6.90
C ARG A 49 -33.93 -2.74 -8.32
N GLN A 50 -34.12 -1.55 -8.88
CA GLN A 50 -33.59 -1.19 -10.20
C GLN A 50 -32.06 -1.24 -10.24
N GLN A 51 -31.39 -0.72 -9.20
CA GLN A 51 -29.94 -0.82 -9.08
C GLN A 51 -29.43 -2.27 -9.11
N LYS A 52 -30.10 -3.19 -8.40
CA LYS A 52 -29.74 -4.61 -8.41
C LYS A 52 -29.87 -5.24 -9.79
N VAL A 53 -30.89 -4.87 -10.57
CA VAL A 53 -31.06 -5.33 -11.95
C VAL A 53 -29.90 -4.86 -12.82
N LEU A 54 -29.60 -3.56 -12.80
CA LEU A 54 -28.46 -2.99 -13.54
C LEU A 54 -27.11 -3.63 -13.15
N PHE A 55 -26.90 -3.87 -11.86
CA PHE A 55 -25.68 -4.55 -11.39
C PHE A 55 -25.60 -5.99 -11.90
N ARG A 56 -26.71 -6.74 -11.89
CA ARG A 56 -26.73 -8.10 -12.42
C ARG A 56 -26.49 -8.14 -13.92
N GLU A 57 -27.06 -7.21 -14.67
CA GLU A 57 -26.86 -7.08 -16.12
C GLU A 57 -25.41 -6.73 -16.46
N THR A 58 -24.83 -5.75 -15.75
CA THR A 58 -23.42 -5.39 -15.93
C THR A 58 -22.48 -6.54 -15.57
N GLU A 59 -22.75 -7.29 -14.50
CA GLU A 59 -21.97 -8.49 -14.17
C GLU A 59 -22.07 -9.59 -15.22
N LYS A 60 -23.26 -9.80 -15.79
CA LYS A 60 -23.45 -10.75 -16.90
C LYS A 60 -22.58 -10.36 -18.10
N LEU A 61 -22.60 -9.09 -18.49
CA LEU A 61 -21.77 -8.58 -19.59
C LEU A 61 -20.27 -8.74 -19.30
N LEU A 62 -19.82 -8.46 -18.08
CA LEU A 62 -18.41 -8.63 -17.70
C LEU A 62 -17.94 -10.09 -17.76
N ILE A 63 -18.82 -11.05 -17.44
CA ILE A 63 -18.51 -12.48 -17.51
C ILE A 63 -18.46 -12.93 -18.97
N GLU A 64 -19.43 -12.50 -19.77
CA GLU A 64 -19.54 -12.86 -21.19
C GLU A 64 -18.33 -12.36 -22.00
N TRP A 65 -17.89 -11.13 -21.74
CA TRP A 65 -16.78 -10.50 -22.47
C TRP A 65 -15.42 -10.68 -21.80
N LYS A 66 -15.29 -11.60 -20.85
CA LYS A 66 -14.04 -11.82 -20.13
C LYS A 66 -12.94 -12.31 -21.09
N HIS A 67 -11.82 -11.58 -21.14
CA HIS A 67 -10.68 -11.95 -21.97
C HIS A 67 -10.07 -13.29 -21.53
N PRO A 68 -9.70 -14.20 -22.46
CA PRO A 68 -9.10 -15.50 -22.11
C PRO A 68 -7.72 -15.37 -21.45
N ASP A 69 -6.90 -14.41 -21.88
CA ASP A 69 -5.58 -14.09 -21.30
C ASP A 69 -5.45 -12.59 -20.94
N PRO A 70 -5.91 -12.14 -19.76
CA PRO A 70 -5.94 -10.72 -19.40
C PRO A 70 -4.55 -10.09 -19.29
N TYR A 71 -4.45 -8.78 -19.54
CA TYR A 71 -3.16 -8.07 -19.47
C TYR A 71 -2.57 -8.12 -18.04
N ARG A 72 -1.30 -8.52 -17.94
CA ARG A 72 -0.52 -8.52 -16.71
C ARG A 72 0.65 -7.56 -16.83
N ALA A 73 0.84 -6.72 -15.81
CA ALA A 73 1.99 -5.84 -15.75
C ALA A 73 3.28 -6.70 -15.72
N PRO A 74 4.34 -6.34 -16.46
CA PRO A 74 5.54 -7.17 -16.55
C PRO A 74 6.17 -7.50 -15.19
N THR A 75 6.14 -6.57 -14.23
CA THR A 75 6.72 -6.74 -12.89
C THR A 75 5.78 -7.39 -11.87
N ALA A 76 4.50 -7.59 -12.20
CA ALA A 76 3.54 -8.22 -11.30
C ALA A 76 3.67 -9.76 -11.33
N PRO A 77 3.18 -10.48 -10.30
CA PRO A 77 3.14 -11.94 -10.30
C PRO A 77 2.49 -12.51 -11.58
N GLY A 78 3.21 -13.42 -12.23
CA GLY A 78 2.83 -14.00 -13.54
C GLY A 78 3.14 -13.12 -14.76
N GLY A 79 3.80 -11.98 -14.59
CA GLY A 79 4.33 -11.15 -15.67
C GLY A 79 5.72 -11.62 -16.12
N SER A 80 6.15 -11.17 -17.30
CA SER A 80 7.43 -11.57 -17.92
C SER A 80 8.70 -11.08 -17.20
N LYS A 81 8.56 -10.09 -16.31
CA LYS A 81 9.66 -9.51 -15.51
C LYS A 81 9.49 -9.71 -14.01
N TYR A 82 8.57 -10.59 -13.61
CA TYR A 82 8.38 -10.92 -12.20
C TYR A 82 9.68 -11.49 -11.62
N GLU A 83 10.07 -11.01 -10.44
CA GLU A 83 11.29 -11.43 -9.71
C GLU A 83 12.61 -11.29 -10.47
N ARG A 84 12.64 -10.58 -11.60
CA ARG A 84 13.89 -10.30 -12.31
C ARG A 84 14.75 -9.23 -11.62
N ASN A 85 14.13 -8.38 -10.79
CA ASN A 85 14.84 -7.43 -9.94
C ASN A 85 15.01 -8.07 -8.56
N SER A 86 16.00 -8.95 -8.43
CA SER A 86 16.43 -9.45 -7.12
C SER A 86 16.83 -8.27 -6.23
N GLU A 87 16.62 -8.41 -4.93
CA GLU A 87 17.15 -7.44 -3.97
C GLU A 87 18.65 -7.21 -4.17
N LEU A 88 19.09 -5.97 -3.95
CA LEU A 88 20.50 -5.64 -4.01
C LEU A 88 21.21 -6.49 -2.95
N PRO A 89 22.36 -7.11 -3.26
CA PRO A 89 23.15 -7.79 -2.24
C PRO A 89 23.51 -6.77 -1.16
N ILE A 90 23.38 -7.17 0.11
CA ILE A 90 23.91 -6.41 1.23
C ILE A 90 25.44 -6.45 1.09
N LEU A 91 26.00 -5.41 0.51
CA LEU A 91 27.44 -5.26 0.43
C LEU A 91 27.97 -4.97 1.85
N PRO A 92 29.15 -5.47 2.22
CA PRO A 92 29.79 -5.02 3.45
C PRO A 92 29.95 -3.50 3.40
N LEU A 93 29.71 -2.86 4.54
CA LEU A 93 29.92 -1.42 4.69
C LEU A 93 31.38 -1.12 4.33
N GLY A 94 31.60 -0.03 3.57
CA GLY A 94 32.97 0.43 3.31
C GLY A 94 33.68 0.80 4.61
N LYS A 95 35.02 0.89 4.61
CA LYS A 95 35.81 1.24 5.81
C LYS A 95 35.28 2.49 6.54
N ALA A 96 35.01 3.56 5.78
CA ALA A 96 34.45 4.80 6.31
C ALA A 96 33.06 4.60 6.95
N GLN A 97 32.22 3.71 6.42
CA GLN A 97 30.91 3.44 6.99
C GLN A 97 31.03 2.63 8.28
N HIS A 98 31.98 1.69 8.36
CA HIS A 98 32.29 0.97 9.60
C HIS A 98 32.80 1.91 10.70
N GLU A 99 33.72 2.82 10.37
CA GLU A 99 34.24 3.81 11.31
C GLU A 99 33.09 4.66 11.90
N ILE A 100 32.18 5.14 11.06
CA ILE A 100 31.00 5.91 11.50
C ILE A 100 30.09 5.08 12.42
N MET A 101 29.83 3.82 12.06
CA MET A 101 28.99 2.92 12.87
C MET A 101 29.62 2.60 14.22
N GLU A 102 30.93 2.34 14.26
CA GLU A 102 31.67 2.09 15.51
C GLU A 102 31.64 3.31 16.43
N GLU A 103 31.81 4.51 15.88
CA GLU A 103 31.67 5.76 16.63
C GLU A 103 30.24 5.94 17.17
N GLU A 104 29.21 5.64 16.37
CA GLU A 104 27.80 5.67 16.82
C GLU A 104 27.54 4.70 17.97
N GLU A 105 28.03 3.46 17.85
CA GLU A 105 27.92 2.46 18.91
C GLU A 105 28.63 2.88 20.20
N GLN A 106 29.83 3.45 20.09
CA GLN A 106 30.57 3.99 21.23
C GLN A 106 29.78 5.10 21.92
N ARG A 107 29.23 6.05 21.15
CA ARG A 107 28.35 7.11 21.68
C ARG A 107 27.12 6.54 22.40
N ILE A 108 26.49 5.50 21.86
CA ILE A 108 25.32 4.85 22.49
C ILE A 108 25.72 4.16 23.80
N ARG A 109 26.88 3.49 23.86
CA ARG A 109 27.37 2.83 25.08
C ARG A 109 27.70 3.85 26.17
N GLU A 110 28.38 4.93 25.83
CA GLU A 110 28.72 6.01 26.76
C GLU A 110 27.47 6.70 27.30
N THR A 111 26.51 7.03 26.44
CA THR A 111 25.24 7.63 26.86
C THR A 111 24.43 6.69 27.77
N SER A 112 24.39 5.39 27.46
CA SER A 112 23.75 4.39 28.33
C SER A 112 24.43 4.32 29.69
N ARG A 113 25.76 4.30 29.74
CA ARG A 113 26.54 4.31 30.99
C ARG A 113 26.21 5.55 31.83
N LEU A 114 26.26 6.74 31.22
CA LEU A 114 25.92 7.99 31.90
C LEU A 114 24.48 8.00 32.42
N ASN A 115 23.54 7.46 31.66
CA ASN A 115 22.13 7.35 32.08
C ASN A 115 21.96 6.37 33.24
N GLN A 116 22.68 5.25 33.24
CA GLN A 116 22.69 4.29 34.35
C GLN A 116 23.29 4.90 35.62
N GLU A 117 24.41 5.61 35.51
CA GLU A 117 25.04 6.31 36.63
C GLU A 117 24.12 7.38 37.22
N LYS A 118 23.43 8.17 36.36
CA LYS A 118 22.41 9.13 36.79
C LYS A 118 21.26 8.45 37.52
N ALA A 119 20.74 7.35 37.00
CA ALA A 119 19.66 6.60 37.62
C ALA A 119 20.07 5.95 38.96
N GLN A 120 21.31 5.46 39.06
CA GLN A 120 21.85 4.92 40.31
C GLN A 120 22.03 6.02 41.36
N ARG A 121 22.53 7.18 40.95
CA ARG A 121 22.70 8.34 41.83
C ARG A 121 21.36 8.86 42.36
N GLN A 122 20.35 8.99 41.48
CA GLN A 122 18.98 9.34 41.89
C GLN A 122 18.42 8.35 42.92
N LYS A 123 18.61 7.05 42.71
CA LYS A 123 18.20 6.02 43.68
C LYS A 123 18.95 6.11 45.01
N ALA A 124 20.24 6.46 44.99
CA ALA A 124 21.03 6.64 46.21
C ALA A 124 20.57 7.88 47.00
N ASP A 125 20.34 9.00 46.31
CA ASP A 125 19.80 10.23 46.89
C ASP A 125 18.40 9.98 47.50
N GLU A 126 17.53 9.22 46.81
CA GLU A 126 16.23 8.78 47.33
C GLU A 126 16.36 7.93 48.61
N GLN A 127 17.33 7.01 48.66
CA GLN A 127 17.58 6.19 49.84
C GLN A 127 18.14 7.00 51.02
N GLU A 128 18.99 7.99 50.76
CA GLU A 128 19.53 8.88 51.79
C GLU A 128 18.44 9.77 52.39
N VAL A 129 17.53 10.30 51.57
CA VAL A 129 16.35 11.05 52.05
C VAL A 129 15.47 10.17 52.94
N ILE A 130 15.15 8.94 52.51
CA ILE A 130 14.36 7.99 53.33
C ILE A 130 15.07 7.65 54.64
N ARG A 131 16.40 7.58 54.64
CA ARG A 131 17.18 7.31 55.85
C ARG A 131 17.12 8.48 56.83
N LEU A 132 17.28 9.72 56.35
CA LEU A 132 17.19 10.94 57.18
C LEU A 132 15.79 11.19 57.73
N GLU A 133 14.73 10.76 57.04
CA GLU A 133 13.35 10.83 57.56
C GLU A 133 13.06 9.84 58.70
N LYS A 134 13.88 8.79 58.88
CA LYS A 134 13.70 7.76 59.90
C LYS A 134 14.51 7.98 61.18
N GLU A 135 15.57 8.79 61.11
CA GLU A 135 16.38 9.22 62.26
C GLU A 135 15.72 10.41 62.96
#